data_AF-A0A6H2H8I8-F1
#
_entry.id   AF-A0A6H2H8I8-F1
#
_cell.length_a   1.000
_cell.length_b   1.000
_cell.length_c   1.000
_cell.angle_alpha   90.00
_cell.angle_beta   90.00
_cell.angle_gamma   90.00
#
_symmetry.space_group_name_H-M   'P 1'
#
loop_
_entity.id
_entity.type
_entity.pdbx_description
1 polymer ?
#
loop_
_entity_poly.entity_id
_entity_poly.type
_entity_poly.pdbx_seq_one_letter_code
_entity_poly.pdbx_strand_id
1 'polypeptide(L)'
;MKTYWDAWLQYPQQVFIAVDQVANALIPPVFGTLSYADETLSARCYRAHRDGKWFGLLFMSPINLLFFWQGPDHCKNAWRKEFERRSLPPEYRA
;
A
#
# COMPACT_ATOMS: atom_id res chain seq x y z
N MET A 1 25.37 -1.37 6.70
CA MET A 1 25.24 -0.16 7.54
C MET A 1 24.57 0.89 6.67
N LYS A 2 23.31 1.26 6.95
CA LYS A 2 22.66 2.36 6.19
C LYS A 2 23.40 3.65 6.53
N THR A 3 23.84 4.37 5.52
CA THR A 3 24.47 5.67 5.68
C THR A 3 23.44 6.69 6.16
N TYR A 4 23.89 7.78 6.78
CA TYR A 4 23.02 8.91 7.14
C TYR A 4 22.20 9.42 5.93
N TRP A 5 22.80 9.37 4.73
CA TRP A 5 22.15 9.77 3.49
C TRP A 5 21.02 8.83 3.05
N ASP A 6 21.14 7.53 3.32
CA ASP A 6 20.09 6.57 3.00
C ASP A 6 18.79 6.86 3.76
N ALA A 7 18.88 7.40 4.98
CA ALA A 7 17.72 7.77 5.77
C ALA A 7 16.97 8.96 5.14
N TRP A 8 17.70 9.96 4.65
CA TRP A 8 17.11 11.11 3.93
C TRP A 8 16.43 10.72 2.62
N LEU A 9 16.98 9.73 1.91
CA LEU A 9 16.34 9.20 0.70
C LEU A 9 15.06 8.40 0.99
N GLN A 10 15.00 7.73 2.14
CA GLN A 10 13.82 6.95 2.56
C GLN A 10 12.72 7.80 3.19
N TYR A 11 13.09 8.93 3.81
CA TYR A 11 12.14 9.75 4.57
C TYR A 11 10.92 10.22 3.78
N PRO A 12 11.06 10.78 2.55
CA PRO A 12 9.90 11.19 1.77
C PRO A 12 8.96 10.02 1.49
N GLN A 13 9.52 8.84 1.16
CA GLN A 13 8.73 7.63 0.90
C GLN A 13 7.92 7.22 2.13
N GLN A 14 8.52 7.28 3.33
CA GLN A 14 7.82 6.97 4.58
C GLN A 14 6.67 7.95 4.84
N VAL A 15 6.88 9.25 4.59
CA VAL A 15 5.83 10.26 4.72
C VAL A 15 4.68 9.99 3.74
N PHE A 16 4.98 9.67 2.47
CA PHE A 16 3.95 9.32 1.49
C PHE A 16 3.14 8.07 1.88
N ILE A 17 3.81 7.04 2.40
CA ILE A 17 3.14 5.83 2.90
C ILE A 17 2.22 6.17 4.06
N ALA A 18 2.69 6.98 5.02
CA ALA A 18 1.88 7.36 6.18
C ALA A 18 0.62 8.14 5.77
N VAL A 19 0.73 9.07 4.81
CA VAL A 19 -0.42 9.81 4.27
C VAL A 19 -1.42 8.87 3.60
N ASP A 20 -0.95 7.92 2.79
CA ASP A 20 -1.82 6.93 2.13
C ASP A 20 -2.50 6.00 3.14
N GLN A 21 -1.78 5.53 4.16
CA GLN A 21 -2.32 4.69 5.23
C GLN A 21 -3.39 5.42 6.05
N VAL A 22 -3.17 6.71 6.37
CA VAL A 22 -4.20 7.54 7.02
C VAL A 22 -5.43 7.67 6.13
N ALA A 23 -5.24 7.99 4.84
CA ALA A 23 -6.34 8.10 3.89
C ALA A 23 -7.12 6.78 3.78
N ASN A 24 -6.45 5.63 3.70
CA ASN A 24 -7.07 4.31 3.68
C ASN A 24 -7.84 4.02 4.98
N ALA A 25 -7.23 4.30 6.14
CA ALA A 25 -7.82 4.05 7.46
C ALA A 25 -9.11 4.86 7.70
N LEU A 26 -9.22 6.04 7.10
CA LEU A 26 -10.41 6.90 7.18
C LEU A 26 -11.56 6.42 6.27
N ILE A 27 -11.33 5.49 5.34
CA ILE A 27 -12.40 4.92 4.52
C ILE A 27 -13.21 3.96 5.42
N PRO A 28 -14.54 4.17 5.58
CA PRO A 28 -15.37 3.27 6.37
C PRO A 28 -15.43 1.87 5.72
N PRO A 29 -15.96 0.84 6.41
CA PRO A 29 -16.09 -0.52 5.87
C PRO A 29 -17.20 -0.62 4.81
N VAL A 30 -17.04 0.12 3.72
CA VAL A 30 -17.86 0.12 2.51
C VAL A 30 -17.26 -0.85 1.48
N PHE A 31 -18.08 -1.29 0.52
CA PHE A 31 -17.66 -2.18 -0.58
C PHE A 31 -17.10 -3.54 -0.12
N GLY A 32 -17.52 -4.00 1.07
CA GLY A 32 -17.23 -5.35 1.56
C GLY A 32 -15.81 -5.59 2.05
N THR A 33 -15.08 -4.52 2.41
CA THR A 33 -13.71 -4.62 2.94
C THR A 33 -13.50 -3.70 4.13
N LEU A 34 -12.80 -4.20 5.16
CA LEU A 34 -12.29 -3.40 6.27
C LEU A 34 -10.94 -2.78 5.89
N SER A 35 -10.74 -1.52 6.30
CA SER A 35 -9.47 -0.78 6.24
C SER A 35 -8.60 -1.10 7.45
N TYR A 36 -7.29 -1.27 7.26
CA TYR A 36 -6.34 -1.42 8.37
C TYR A 36 -5.40 -0.20 8.42
N ALA A 37 -4.98 0.17 9.64
CA ALA A 37 -4.18 1.37 9.87
C ALA A 37 -2.76 1.30 9.28
N ASP A 38 -2.23 0.10 9.10
CA ASP A 38 -0.91 -0.22 8.57
C ASP A 38 -0.96 -0.73 7.11
N GLU A 39 -2.06 -0.47 6.40
CA GLU A 39 -2.26 -0.91 5.02
C GLU A 39 -2.45 0.27 4.08
N THR A 40 -1.64 0.32 3.02
CA THR A 40 -1.82 1.25 1.90
C THR A 40 -3.08 0.96 1.10
N LEU A 41 -3.69 1.99 0.49
CA LEU A 41 -4.93 1.87 -0.28
C LEU A 41 -4.75 0.93 -1.49
N SER A 42 -3.61 0.99 -2.16
CA SER A 42 -3.26 0.10 -3.27
C SER A 42 -3.16 -1.36 -2.81
N ALA A 43 -2.59 -1.64 -1.63
CA ALA A 43 -2.50 -2.98 -1.06
C ALA A 43 -3.89 -3.53 -0.71
N ARG A 44 -4.73 -2.72 -0.05
CA ARG A 44 -6.14 -3.05 0.22
C ARG A 44 -6.88 -3.36 -1.07
N CYS A 45 -6.67 -2.57 -2.12
CA CYS A 45 -7.35 -2.75 -3.39
C CYS A 45 -7.03 -4.11 -4.03
N TYR A 46 -5.77 -4.53 -4.00
CA TYR A 46 -5.39 -5.87 -4.44
C TYR A 46 -5.98 -6.98 -3.55
N ARG A 47 -5.91 -6.84 -2.22
CA ARG A 47 -6.52 -7.81 -1.28
C ARG A 47 -8.02 -7.96 -1.54
N ALA A 48 -8.72 -6.84 -1.71
CA ALA A 48 -10.13 -6.80 -2.07
C ALA A 48 -10.40 -7.53 -3.40
N HIS A 49 -9.57 -7.31 -4.42
CA HIS A 49 -9.72 -7.94 -5.74
C HIS A 49 -9.49 -9.45 -5.67
N ARG A 50 -8.43 -9.89 -4.97
CA ARG A 50 -8.13 -11.30 -4.72
C ARG A 50 -9.30 -12.01 -4.03
N ASP A 51 -9.97 -11.31 -3.12
CA ASP A 51 -11.09 -11.84 -2.34
C ASP A 51 -12.47 -11.61 -3.02
N GLY A 52 -12.50 -11.14 -4.27
CA GLY A 52 -13.72 -10.94 -5.07
C GLY A 52 -14.64 -9.83 -4.55
N LYS A 53 -14.10 -8.83 -3.84
CA LYS A 53 -14.87 -7.73 -3.24
C LYS A 53 -14.98 -6.53 -4.18
N TRP A 54 -16.11 -5.83 -4.12
CA TRP A 54 -16.43 -4.69 -4.97
C TRP A 54 -15.33 -3.62 -5.01
N PHE A 55 -14.70 -3.32 -3.87
CA PHE A 55 -13.62 -2.33 -3.82
C PHE A 55 -12.48 -2.67 -4.79
N GLY A 56 -12.04 -3.93 -4.83
CA GLY A 56 -10.96 -4.34 -5.71
C GLY A 56 -11.40 -4.43 -7.18
N LEU A 57 -12.61 -4.97 -7.42
CA LEU A 57 -13.16 -5.11 -8.76
C LEU A 57 -13.36 -3.74 -9.46
N LEU A 58 -13.72 -2.70 -8.70
CA LEU A 58 -13.96 -1.36 -9.24
C LEU A 58 -12.69 -0.52 -9.33
N PHE A 59 -11.80 -0.58 -8.33
CA PHE A 59 -10.71 0.39 -8.20
C PHE A 59 -9.33 -0.14 -8.62
N MET A 60 -9.11 -1.45 -8.74
CA MET A 60 -7.76 -1.98 -8.99
C MET A 60 -7.22 -1.57 -10.36
N SER A 61 -8.01 -1.68 -11.42
CA SER A 61 -7.58 -1.28 -12.78
C SER A 61 -7.34 0.23 -12.90
N PRO A 62 -8.23 1.12 -12.41
CA PRO A 62 -7.95 2.55 -12.37
C PRO A 62 -6.68 2.91 -11.60
N ILE A 63 -6.43 2.29 -10.44
CA ILE A 63 -5.24 2.57 -9.63
C ILE A 63 -3.97 2.06 -10.32
N ASN A 64 -3.99 0.85 -10.90
CA ASN A 64 -2.87 0.35 -11.69
C ASN A 64 -2.55 1.26 -12.88
N LEU A 65 -3.58 1.79 -13.55
CA LEU A 65 -3.40 2.77 -14.62
C LEU A 65 -2.85 4.09 -14.08
N LEU A 66 -3.35 4.58 -12.94
CA LEU A 66 -2.84 5.79 -12.30
C LEU A 66 -1.35 5.65 -11.98
N PHE A 67 -0.86 4.48 -11.58
CA PHE A 67 0.55 4.28 -11.21
C PHE A 67 1.35 3.51 -12.28
N PHE A 68 0.99 3.62 -13.56
CA PHE A 68 1.63 2.88 -14.64
C PHE A 68 3.16 3.09 -14.74
N TRP A 69 3.66 4.27 -14.35
CA TRP A 69 5.09 4.59 -14.34
C TRP A 69 5.89 3.87 -13.25
N GLN A 70 5.23 3.19 -12.31
CA GLN A 70 5.87 2.37 -11.29
C GLN A 70 6.03 0.89 -11.72
N GLY A 71 5.66 0.58 -12.96
CA GLY A 71 5.67 -0.76 -13.53
C GLY A 71 4.31 -1.46 -13.45
N PRO A 72 4.21 -2.67 -14.04
CA PRO A 72 2.97 -3.43 -14.06
C PRO A 72 2.55 -3.88 -12.66
N ASP A 73 1.25 -4.16 -12.49
CA ASP A 73 0.68 -4.72 -11.26
C ASP A 73 0.98 -3.90 -9.99
N HIS A 74 0.90 -2.58 -10.06
CA HIS A 74 1.15 -1.66 -8.94
C HIS A 74 0.46 -2.11 -7.63
N CYS A 75 -0.85 -2.38 -7.64
CA CYS A 75 -1.60 -2.78 -6.45
C CYS A 75 -1.09 -4.11 -5.85
N LYS A 76 -0.76 -5.09 -6.69
CA LYS A 76 -0.20 -6.38 -6.25
C LYS A 76 1.19 -6.20 -5.64
N ASN A 77 2.01 -5.35 -6.25
CA ASN A 77 3.34 -5.02 -5.76
C ASN A 77 3.26 -4.26 -4.42
N ALA A 78 2.28 -3.38 -4.24
CA ALA A 78 2.01 -2.71 -2.97
C ALA A 78 1.64 -3.73 -1.89
N TRP A 79 0.69 -4.63 -2.16
CA TRP A 79 0.31 -5.70 -1.25
C TRP A 79 1.50 -6.60 -0.85
N ARG A 80 2.37 -6.97 -1.81
CA ARG A 80 3.59 -7.74 -1.50
C ARG A 80 4.54 -6.99 -0.56
N LYS A 81 4.70 -5.67 -0.74
CA LYS A 81 5.54 -4.84 0.14
C LYS A 81 5.00 -4.80 1.57
N GLU A 82 3.68 -4.71 1.74
CA GLU A 82 3.05 -4.77 3.07
C GLU A 82 3.20 -6.15 3.70
N PHE A 83 2.98 -7.22 2.92
CA PHE A 83 3.14 -8.59 3.39
C PHE A 83 4.57 -8.86 3.90
N GLU A 84 5.57 -8.35 3.18
CA GLU A 84 6.99 -8.42 3.55
C GLU A 84 7.42 -7.33 4.55
N ARG A 85 6.47 -6.52 5.06
CA ARG A 85 6.70 -5.43 6.03
C ARG A 85 7.80 -4.45 5.61
N ARG A 86 7.94 -4.18 4.30
CA ARG A 86 9.04 -3.36 3.76
C ARG A 86 9.00 -1.91 4.24
N SER A 87 7.81 -1.41 4.56
CA SER A 87 7.61 -0.06 5.08
C SER A 87 8.07 0.06 6.54
N LEU A 88 8.08 -1.04 7.30
CA LEU A 88 8.51 -1.03 8.70
C LEU A 88 10.04 -0.96 8.84
N PRO A 89 10.54 -0.45 9.99
CA PRO A 89 11.91 -0.64 10.42
C PRO A 89 12.39 -2.10 10.24
N PRO A 90 13.64 -2.33 9.79
CA PRO A 90 14.18 -3.68 9.58
C PRO A 90 14.00 -4.62 10.77
N GLU A 91 14.03 -4.08 11.99
CA GLU A 91 13.90 -4.81 13.26
C GLU A 91 12.50 -5.40 13.47
N TYR A 92 11.48 -4.91 12.75
CA TYR A 92 10.10 -5.42 12.82
C TYR A 92 9.73 -6.36 11.66
N ARG A 93 10.66 -6.60 10.74
CA ARG A 93 10.46 -7.54 9.63
C ARG A 93 10.78 -8.94 10.15
N ALA A 94 9.82 -9.85 10.03
CA ALA A 94 9.98 -11.25 10.41
C ALA A 94 10.60 -12.07 9.28
#